data_AF-A0A2P5FCU8-F1
#
_entry.id   AF-A0A2P5FCU8-F1
#
_cell.length_a   1.000
_cell.length_b   1.000
_cell.length_c   1.000
_cell.angle_alpha   90.00
_cell.angle_beta   90.00
_cell.angle_gamma   90.00
#
_symmetry.space_group_name_H-M   'P 1'
#
loop_
_entity.id
_entity.type
_entity.pdbx_description
1 polymer ?
#
loop_
_entity_poly.entity_id
_entity_poly.type
_entity_poly.pdbx_seq_one_letter_code
_entity_poly.pdbx_strand_id
1 'polypeptide(L)'
;KEVRLGKLEGLKVVKIDRGALPFLEEFQVEACLLMQEIPSNIELLPNLKSLIIKDMPREFVAGLQPNGGLHYSKIRHVPSVSIMYKQGGWTTFQSHKLGEPELLQRLQ
;
A
#
# COMPACT_ATOMS: atom_id res chain seq x y z
N LYS A 1 -6.51 -6.01 14.76
CA LYS A 1 -7.21 -6.43 13.53
C LYS A 1 -6.39 -5.96 12.35
N GLU A 2 -5.37 -6.73 11.98
CA GLU A 2 -4.33 -6.33 11.03
C GLU A 2 -3.97 -7.48 10.10
N VAL A 3 -3.54 -7.14 8.88
CA VAL A 3 -2.96 -8.07 7.90
C VAL A 3 -1.66 -7.46 7.41
N ARG A 4 -0.58 -8.25 7.41
CA ARG A 4 0.73 -7.82 6.93
C ARG A 4 1.26 -8.83 5.92
N LEU A 5 1.55 -8.35 4.72
CA LEU A 5 2.21 -9.11 3.66
C LEU A 5 3.61 -8.54 3.50
N GLY A 6 4.64 -9.35 3.72
CA GLY A 6 6.00 -8.84 3.85
C GLY A 6 7.03 -9.80 3.28
N LYS A 7 7.92 -9.32 2.39
CA LYS A 7 9.09 -10.06 1.87
C LYS A 7 8.70 -11.39 1.20
N LEU A 8 7.58 -11.36 0.47
CA LEU A 8 7.07 -12.51 -0.26
C LEU A 8 7.52 -12.40 -1.72
N GLU A 9 8.71 -12.92 -2.03
CA GLU A 9 9.38 -12.75 -3.34
C GLU A 9 8.52 -13.19 -4.53
N GLY A 10 7.69 -14.22 -4.36
CA GLY A 10 6.82 -14.74 -5.41
C GLY A 10 5.42 -14.11 -5.46
N LEU A 11 5.07 -13.19 -4.56
CA LEU A 11 3.71 -12.66 -4.46
C LEU A 11 3.43 -11.68 -5.59
N LYS A 12 2.51 -12.05 -6.48
CA LYS A 12 2.08 -11.24 -7.63
C LYS A 12 0.70 -10.60 -7.44
N VAL A 13 -0.22 -11.35 -6.83
CA VAL A 13 -1.64 -10.99 -6.75
C VAL A 13 -2.18 -11.35 -5.38
N VAL A 14 -2.99 -10.45 -4.83
CA VAL A 14 -3.78 -10.69 -3.61
C VAL A 14 -5.23 -10.38 -3.95
N LYS A 15 -6.13 -11.27 -3.55
CA LYS A 15 -7.58 -11.11 -3.74
C LYS A 15 -8.25 -11.16 -2.38
N ILE A 16 -9.16 -10.22 -2.14
CA ILE A 16 -10.00 -10.23 -0.96
C ILE A 16 -11.40 -10.64 -1.43
N ASP A 17 -11.90 -11.75 -0.91
CA ASP A 17 -13.25 -12.20 -1.23
C ASP A 17 -14.29 -11.29 -0.57
N ARG A 18 -15.47 -11.18 -1.18
CA ARG A 18 -16.56 -10.38 -0.62
C ARG A 18 -16.93 -10.92 0.76
N GLY A 19 -17.04 -10.01 1.74
CA GLY A 19 -17.35 -10.38 3.12
C GLY A 19 -16.16 -10.91 3.92
N ALA A 20 -14.99 -11.08 3.30
CA ALA A 20 -13.77 -11.40 4.03
C ALA A 20 -13.30 -10.20 4.85
N LEU A 21 -12.63 -10.50 5.98
CA LEU A 21 -11.96 -9.51 6.81
C LEU A 21 -12.85 -8.30 7.21
N PRO A 22 -14.12 -8.51 7.65
CA PRO A 22 -15.09 -7.43 7.87
C PRO A 22 -14.65 -6.44 8.96
N PHE A 23 -13.71 -6.84 9.80
CA PHE A 23 -13.18 -6.05 10.89
C PHE A 23 -11.75 -5.58 10.68
N LEU A 24 -11.14 -5.75 9.50
CA LEU A 24 -9.76 -5.31 9.29
C LEU A 24 -9.63 -3.80 9.45
N GLU A 25 -8.66 -3.37 10.25
CA GLU A 25 -8.42 -1.95 10.52
C GLU A 25 -7.12 -1.45 9.86
N GLU A 26 -6.13 -2.33 9.70
CA GLU A 26 -4.85 -2.01 9.07
C GLU A 26 -4.43 -3.09 8.08
N PHE A 27 -4.00 -2.66 6.90
CA PHE A 27 -3.37 -3.49 5.89
C PHE A 27 -1.96 -2.97 5.61
N GLN A 28 -0.95 -3.83 5.76
CA GLN A 28 0.44 -3.53 5.41
C GLN A 28 0.91 -4.41 4.25
N VAL A 29 1.61 -3.79 3.29
CA VAL A 29 2.41 -4.50 2.29
C VAL A 29 3.87 -4.01 2.36
N GLU A 30 4.82 -4.94 2.41
CA GLU A 30 6.25 -4.68 2.52
C GLU A 30 7.06 -5.53 1.55
N ALA A 31 7.91 -4.92 0.72
CA ALA A 31 8.90 -5.64 -0.11
C ALA A 31 8.32 -6.82 -0.93
N CYS A 32 7.10 -6.69 -1.44
CA CYS A 32 6.45 -7.66 -2.33
C CYS A 32 6.64 -7.20 -3.78
N LEU A 33 7.87 -7.35 -4.29
CA LEU A 33 8.35 -6.65 -5.49
C LEU A 33 7.65 -7.05 -6.81
N LEU A 34 7.01 -8.22 -6.85
CA LEU A 34 6.27 -8.67 -8.04
C LEU A 34 4.79 -8.26 -8.05
N MET A 35 4.31 -7.65 -6.97
CA MET A 35 2.93 -7.19 -6.86
C MET A 35 2.76 -5.85 -7.57
N GLN A 36 1.91 -5.82 -8.59
CA GLN A 36 1.72 -4.64 -9.45
C GLN A 36 0.50 -3.79 -9.05
N GLU A 37 -0.45 -4.38 -8.31
CA GLU A 37 -1.68 -3.70 -7.90
C GLU A 37 -2.03 -3.97 -6.44
N ILE A 38 -2.75 -3.02 -5.82
CA ILE A 38 -3.36 -3.20 -4.50
C ILE A 38 -4.41 -4.34 -4.55
N PRO A 39 -4.67 -5.09 -3.45
CA PRO A 39 -5.63 -6.18 -3.47
C PRO A 39 -6.98 -5.78 -4.06
N SER A 40 -7.53 -6.67 -4.90
CA SER A 40 -8.90 -6.50 -5.41
C SER A 40 -9.91 -6.54 -4.26
N ASN A 41 -10.96 -5.72 -4.34
CA ASN A 41 -12.02 -5.54 -3.33
C ASN A 41 -11.53 -4.96 -1.98
N ILE A 42 -10.36 -4.34 -1.93
CA ILE A 42 -9.93 -3.59 -0.74
C ILE A 42 -10.92 -2.47 -0.40
N GLU A 43 -11.60 -1.91 -1.40
CA GLU A 43 -12.70 -0.95 -1.30
C GLU A 43 -13.95 -1.48 -0.59
N LEU A 44 -14.08 -2.80 -0.43
CA LEU A 44 -15.20 -3.43 0.26
C LEU A 44 -14.93 -3.66 1.75
N LEU A 45 -13.77 -3.23 2.28
CA LEU A 45 -13.42 -3.38 3.69
C LEU A 45 -13.99 -2.20 4.50
N PRO A 46 -15.08 -2.41 5.28
CA PRO A 46 -15.81 -1.30 5.87
C PRO A 46 -15.09 -0.63 7.05
N ASN A 47 -14.12 -1.31 7.66
CA ASN A 47 -13.42 -0.85 8.86
C ASN A 47 -11.95 -0.48 8.61
N LEU A 48 -11.50 -0.46 7.34
CA LEU A 48 -10.10 -0.22 7.02
C LEU A 48 -9.73 1.25 7.28
N LYS A 49 -8.85 1.48 8.25
CA LYS A 49 -8.41 2.81 8.70
C LYS A 49 -7.05 3.20 8.16
N SER A 50 -6.17 2.21 7.97
CA SER A 50 -4.75 2.40 7.68
C SER A 50 -4.29 1.47 6.56
N LEU A 51 -3.64 2.06 5.56
CA LEU A 51 -2.86 1.34 4.55
C LEU A 51 -1.40 1.75 4.67
N ILE A 52 -0.52 0.78 4.93
CA ILE A 52 0.91 1.01 5.09
C ILE A 52 1.65 0.30 3.96
N ILE A 53 2.40 1.07 3.19
CA ILE A 53 3.16 0.60 2.03
C ILE A 53 4.64 0.79 2.34
N LYS A 54 5.41 -0.29 2.39
CA LYS A 54 6.84 -0.25 2.74
C LYS A 54 7.70 -0.84 1.64
N ASP A 55 8.74 -0.15 1.22
CA ASP A 55 9.73 -0.67 0.26
C ASP A 55 9.09 -1.37 -0.96
N MET A 56 7.96 -0.83 -1.45
CA MET A 56 7.26 -1.37 -2.63
C MET A 56 7.82 -0.73 -3.91
N PRO A 57 7.66 -1.36 -5.08
CA PRO A 57 8.10 -0.75 -6.34
C PRO A 57 7.47 0.63 -6.56
N ARG A 58 8.23 1.52 -7.19
CA ARG A 58 7.77 2.88 -7.50
C ARG A 58 6.50 2.85 -8.35
N GLU A 59 6.39 1.90 -9.27
CA GLU A 59 5.23 1.71 -10.16
C GLU A 59 3.96 1.37 -9.36
N PHE A 60 4.10 0.53 -8.33
CA PHE A 60 3.00 0.20 -7.41
C PHE A 60 2.50 1.47 -6.72
N VAL A 61 3.41 2.30 -6.19
CA VAL A 61 3.06 3.54 -5.51
C VAL A 61 2.51 4.60 -6.47
N ALA A 62 3.01 4.65 -7.71
CA ALA A 62 2.49 5.51 -8.77
C ALA A 62 1.04 5.16 -9.10
N GLY A 63 0.71 3.87 -9.17
CA GLY A 63 -0.66 3.39 -9.37
C GLY A 63 -1.65 3.83 -8.30
N LEU A 64 -1.17 4.21 -7.11
CA LEU A 64 -2.00 4.66 -5.98
C LEU A 64 -2.11 6.18 -5.85
N GLN A 65 -1.39 6.96 -6.67
CA GLN A 65 -1.39 8.41 -6.52
C GLN A 65 -2.76 9.04 -6.85
N PRO A 66 -3.18 10.08 -6.11
CA PRO A 66 -4.45 10.77 -6.36
C PRO A 66 -4.51 11.51 -7.70
N ASN A 67 -3.37 11.87 -8.29
CA ASN A 67 -3.25 12.64 -9.53
C ASN A 67 -3.18 11.75 -10.80
N GLY A 68 -4.00 10.70 -10.87
CA GLY A 68 -4.11 9.84 -12.07
C GLY A 68 -3.62 8.40 -11.88
N GLY A 69 -3.37 7.96 -10.64
CA GLY A 69 -3.07 6.57 -10.33
C GLY A 69 -4.26 5.66 -10.64
N LEU A 70 -4.02 4.61 -11.44
CA LEU A 70 -5.03 3.65 -11.92
C LEU A 70 -5.84 2.99 -10.79
N HIS A 71 -5.25 2.86 -9.61
CA HIS A 71 -5.80 2.14 -8.46
C HIS A 71 -6.22 3.06 -7.32
N TYR A 72 -6.12 4.38 -7.47
CA TYR A 72 -6.47 5.32 -6.40
C TYR A 72 -7.94 5.18 -5.95
N SER A 73 -8.86 4.91 -6.89
CA SER A 73 -10.28 4.72 -6.58
C SER A 73 -10.52 3.58 -5.58
N LYS A 74 -9.71 2.51 -5.62
CA LYS A 74 -9.81 1.35 -4.70
C LYS A 74 -9.48 1.75 -3.25
N ILE A 75 -8.57 2.70 -3.05
CA ILE A 75 -8.09 3.09 -1.71
C ILE A 75 -8.63 4.44 -1.22
N ARG A 76 -9.45 5.13 -2.02
CA ARG A 76 -9.98 6.47 -1.68
C ARG A 76 -10.75 6.51 -0.35
N HIS A 77 -11.36 5.40 0.04
CA HIS A 77 -12.11 5.26 1.30
C HIS A 77 -11.21 5.14 2.55
N VAL A 78 -9.90 4.87 2.38
CA VAL A 78 -8.97 4.65 3.49
C VAL A 78 -8.51 6.00 4.06
N PRO A 79 -8.75 6.29 5.35
CA PRO A 79 -8.40 7.58 5.96
C PRO A 79 -6.90 7.88 6.00
N SER A 80 -6.07 6.86 6.22
CA SER A 80 -4.61 7.01 6.36
C SER A 80 -3.88 6.11 5.39
N VAL A 81 -3.07 6.69 4.51
CA VAL A 81 -2.17 5.96 3.61
C VAL A 81 -0.75 6.47 3.80
N SER A 82 0.12 5.61 4.33
CA SER A 82 1.51 5.92 4.63
C SER A 82 2.45 5.10 3.76
N ILE A 83 3.45 5.76 3.20
CA ILE A 83 4.45 5.18 2.33
C ILE A 83 5.81 5.32 3.00
N MET A 84 6.53 4.22 3.18
CA MET A 84 7.79 4.22 3.92
C MET A 84 8.88 3.53 3.12
N TYR A 85 10.06 4.15 3.06
CA TYR A 85 11.23 3.57 2.42
C TYR A 85 12.41 3.60 3.38
N LYS A 86 13.21 2.55 3.38
CA LYS A 86 14.46 2.52 4.15
C LYS A 86 15.40 3.63 3.63
N GLN A 87 15.93 4.43 4.55
CA GLN A 87 17.00 5.39 4.28
C GLN A 87 18.27 5.01 5.06
N GLY A 88 19.34 4.67 4.35
CA GLY A 88 20.63 4.38 4.97
C GLY A 88 20.65 3.03 5.70
N GLY A 89 20.90 3.05 7.02
CA GLY A 89 21.04 1.85 7.85
C GLY A 89 19.76 1.02 7.98
N TRP A 90 19.88 -0.18 8.55
CA TRP A 90 18.81 -1.20 8.56
C TRP A 90 17.51 -0.82 9.29
N THR A 91 17.48 0.26 10.08
CA THR A 91 16.36 0.61 10.98
C THR A 91 15.69 1.96 10.68
N THR A 92 16.23 2.78 9.79
CA THR A 92 15.69 4.12 9.55
C THR A 92 14.75 4.12 8.35
N PHE A 93 13.51 4.57 8.54
CA PHE A 93 12.53 4.72 7.48
C PHE A 93 12.19 6.19 7.28
N GLN A 94 12.19 6.64 6.03
CA GLN A 94 11.55 7.87 5.65
C GLN A 94 10.08 7.59 5.35
N SER A 95 9.19 8.31 6.03
CA SER A 95 7.74 8.20 5.84
C SER A 95 7.21 9.37 5.03
N HIS A 96 6.28 9.07 4.13
CA HIS A 96 5.59 9.99 3.24
C HIS A 96 4.09 9.75 3.28
N LYS A 97 3.31 10.81 3.15
CA LYS A 97 1.87 10.72 2.90
C LYS A 97 1.61 10.55 1.41
N LEU A 98 0.58 9.78 1.10
CA LEU A 98 0.09 9.65 -0.27
C LEU A 98 -0.30 11.03 -0.84
N GLY A 99 0.13 11.33 -2.06
CA GLY A 99 -0.15 12.60 -2.73
C GLY A 99 0.75 13.76 -2.32
N GLU A 100 1.78 13.53 -1.50
CA GLU A 100 2.82 14.55 -1.27
C GLU A 100 3.47 14.97 -2.60
N PRO A 101 3.75 16.28 -2.79
CA PRO A 101 4.49 16.77 -3.94
C PRO A 101 5.82 16.02 -4.08
N GLU A 102 6.16 15.66 -5.32
CA GLU A 102 7.42 14.99 -5.65
C GLU A 102 7.62 13.62 -4.98
N LEU A 103 6.59 13.03 -4.35
CA LEU A 103 6.68 11.72 -3.71
C LEU A 103 7.39 10.71 -4.61
N LEU A 104 6.91 10.54 -5.85
CA LEU A 104 7.50 9.61 -6.82
C LEU A 104 8.92 9.97 -7.29
N GLN A 105 9.38 11.20 -7.09
CA GLN A 105 10.77 11.59 -7.38
C GLN A 105 11.70 11.24 -6.20
N ARG A 106 11.14 11.11 -5.00
CA ARG A 106 11.86 10.73 -3.77
C ARG A 106 11.97 9.22 -3.60
N LEU A 107 11.12 8.46 -4.28
CA LEU A 107 11.23 7.00 -4.39
C LEU A 107 12.29 6.70 -5.46
N GLN A 108 13.50 6.39 -5.03
CA GLN A 108 14.61 5.97 -5.90
C GLN A 108 14.37 4.55 -6.44
#